data_AF-X0UK38-F1
#
_entry.id   AF-X0UK38-F1
#
_cell.length_a   1.000
_cell.length_b   1.000
_cell.length_c   1.000
_cell.angle_alpha   90.00
_cell.angle_beta   90.00
_cell.angle_gamma   90.00
#
_symmetry.space_group_name_H-M   'P 1'
#
loop_
_entity.id
_entity.type
_entity.pdbx_description
1 polymer ?
#
loop_
_entity_poly.entity_id
_entity_poly.type
_entity_poly.pdbx_seq_one_letter_code
_entity_poly.pdbx_strand_id
1 'polypeptide(L)'
;GTGGGSPMTDAKARAAYVGQVRKACRVAQLLREMGVRPNGAVRIDTGIDPGTWAEDAEGNTQRIVETFREACDVAEDHGERLAAEGEICWGSMHSWTEMIKLLEAVDRPKTLGFMADMSHTLLYLLGYNAPEARILPEDFDWDDKETFDAGYKKLTGSLRPWTIDFHVAQNDGTVHGSGSHDKTGRHCQATDPNGKLDIPHHAGFWLRDENGELTRKIRHLCWDGCMFPNEVMTKPQTWNDVLSAMIAVRDAHGWQE
;
A
#
# COMPACT_ATOMS: atom_id res chain seq x y z
N GLY A 1 -11.23 -15.46 -10.06
CA GLY A 1 -10.11 -15.31 -9.10
C GLY A 1 -9.07 -16.38 -9.34
N THR A 2 -7.80 -16.10 -9.04
CA THR A 2 -6.63 -16.99 -9.26
C THR A 2 -6.53 -18.17 -8.28
N GLY A 3 -7.58 -18.44 -7.51
CA GLY A 3 -7.65 -19.57 -6.57
C GLY A 3 -6.93 -19.35 -5.24
N GLY A 4 -6.68 -18.09 -4.85
CA GLY A 4 -5.86 -17.75 -3.69
C GLY A 4 -6.45 -18.00 -2.31
N GLY A 5 -7.75 -18.29 -2.15
CA GLY A 5 -8.35 -18.40 -0.82
C GLY A 5 -8.27 -17.10 0.00
N SER A 6 -8.99 -17.04 1.12
CA SER A 6 -8.93 -15.92 2.06
C SER A 6 -8.09 -16.32 3.28
N PRO A 7 -7.18 -15.45 3.76
CA PRO A 7 -6.33 -15.71 4.94
C PRO A 7 -7.10 -15.80 6.26
N MET A 8 -8.39 -15.45 6.29
CA MET A 8 -9.25 -15.47 7.48
C MET A 8 -10.14 -16.71 7.57
N THR A 9 -10.20 -17.50 6.50
CA THR A 9 -11.14 -18.63 6.38
C THR A 9 -10.51 -19.95 6.83
N ASP A 10 -11.16 -21.08 6.52
CA ASP A 10 -10.74 -22.41 6.99
C ASP A 10 -9.29 -22.79 6.60
N ALA A 11 -8.78 -23.89 7.18
CA ALA A 11 -7.43 -24.37 6.94
C ALA A 11 -7.11 -24.62 5.44
N LYS A 12 -8.12 -24.98 4.63
CA LYS A 12 -7.94 -25.20 3.19
C LYS A 12 -7.71 -23.88 2.46
N ALA A 13 -8.47 -22.85 2.81
CA ALA A 13 -8.30 -21.54 2.22
C ALA A 13 -7.00 -20.84 2.68
N ARG A 14 -6.61 -21.01 3.95
CA ARG A 14 -5.28 -20.61 4.43
C ARG A 14 -4.17 -21.27 3.62
N ALA A 15 -4.24 -22.59 3.44
CA ALA A 15 -3.25 -23.32 2.64
C ALA A 15 -3.22 -22.85 1.17
N ALA A 16 -4.37 -22.48 0.59
CA ALA A 16 -4.43 -21.90 -0.74
C ALA A 16 -3.73 -20.54 -0.81
N TYR A 17 -3.91 -19.69 0.20
CA TYR A 17 -3.28 -18.37 0.31
C TYR A 17 -1.77 -18.50 0.40
N VAL A 18 -1.29 -19.28 1.37
CA VAL A 18 0.14 -19.56 1.56
C VAL A 18 0.73 -20.23 0.32
N GLY A 19 -0.05 -21.06 -0.38
CA GLY A 19 0.33 -21.65 -1.66
C GLY A 19 0.59 -20.61 -2.77
N GLN A 20 -0.22 -19.55 -2.86
CA GLN A 20 0.03 -18.45 -3.80
C GLN A 20 1.26 -17.63 -3.39
N VAL A 21 1.42 -17.34 -2.09
CA VAL A 21 2.62 -16.67 -1.58
C VAL A 21 3.88 -17.47 -1.92
N ARG A 22 3.85 -18.80 -1.76
CA ARG A 22 4.96 -19.68 -2.13
C ARG A 22 5.28 -19.64 -3.62
N LYS A 23 4.25 -19.66 -4.46
CA LYS A 23 4.43 -19.51 -5.91
C LYS A 23 5.06 -18.17 -6.25
N ALA A 24 4.58 -17.07 -5.65
CA ALA A 24 5.09 -15.74 -5.88
C ALA A 24 6.55 -15.58 -5.40
N CYS A 25 6.87 -16.06 -4.20
CA CYS A 25 8.22 -16.04 -3.64
C CYS A 25 9.20 -16.85 -4.49
N ARG A 26 8.80 -18.03 -4.99
CA ARG A 26 9.61 -18.82 -5.93
C ARG A 26 9.90 -18.04 -7.23
N VAL A 27 8.91 -17.36 -7.79
CA VAL A 27 9.11 -16.55 -9.00
C VAL A 27 10.01 -15.35 -8.71
N ALA A 28 9.80 -14.66 -7.60
CA ALA A 28 10.62 -13.53 -7.17
C ALA A 28 12.09 -13.95 -6.98
N GLN A 29 12.34 -15.09 -6.33
CA GLN A 29 13.67 -15.66 -6.17
C GLN A 29 14.34 -15.91 -7.53
N LEU A 30 13.63 -16.55 -8.48
CA LEU A 30 14.17 -16.81 -9.82
C LEU A 30 14.52 -15.51 -10.55
N LEU A 31 13.64 -14.51 -10.50
CA LEU A 31 13.89 -13.20 -11.14
C LEU A 31 15.07 -12.47 -10.49
N ARG A 32 15.26 -12.61 -9.18
CA ARG A 32 16.40 -12.07 -8.45
C ARG A 32 17.71 -12.78 -8.81
N GLU A 33 17.71 -14.11 -8.86
CA GLU A 33 18.87 -14.91 -9.25
C GLU A 33 19.29 -14.65 -10.71
N MET A 34 18.33 -14.33 -11.58
CA MET A 34 18.58 -13.89 -12.96
C MET A 34 19.05 -12.44 -13.09
N GLY A 35 19.01 -11.65 -12.01
CA GLY A 35 19.33 -10.21 -12.02
C GLY A 35 18.25 -9.32 -12.64
N VAL A 36 17.08 -9.86 -12.99
CA VAL A 36 15.95 -9.10 -13.55
C VAL A 36 15.27 -8.24 -12.48
N ARG A 37 15.20 -8.75 -11.26
CA ARG A 37 14.62 -8.08 -10.09
C ARG A 37 15.55 -8.24 -8.89
N PRO A 38 16.65 -7.46 -8.80
CA PRO A 38 17.65 -7.62 -7.75
C PRO A 38 17.14 -7.21 -6.35
N ASN A 39 16.03 -6.47 -6.27
CA ASN A 39 15.46 -5.88 -5.06
C ASN A 39 13.91 -5.93 -5.08
N GLY A 40 13.27 -5.42 -4.03
CA GLY A 40 11.81 -5.32 -3.89
C GLY A 40 11.19 -6.34 -2.92
N ALA A 41 9.87 -6.33 -2.81
CA ALA A 41 9.09 -7.31 -2.02
C ALA A 41 8.00 -8.02 -2.85
N VAL A 42 7.48 -9.13 -2.33
CA VAL A 42 6.25 -9.77 -2.84
C VAL A 42 5.07 -9.08 -2.17
N ARG A 43 4.22 -8.41 -2.96
CA ARG A 43 2.99 -7.78 -2.45
C ARG A 43 2.03 -8.85 -1.94
N ILE A 44 1.45 -8.60 -0.77
CA ILE A 44 0.33 -9.36 -0.21
C ILE A 44 -0.79 -8.41 0.25
N ASP A 45 -1.99 -8.95 0.37
CA ASP A 45 -3.15 -8.28 0.98
C ASP A 45 -4.01 -9.33 1.71
N THR A 46 -5.02 -8.88 2.47
CA THR A 46 -5.93 -9.82 3.14
C THR A 46 -7.02 -10.38 2.23
N GLY A 47 -7.27 -9.78 1.06
CA GLY A 47 -8.28 -10.27 0.13
C GLY A 47 -9.70 -10.38 0.70
N ILE A 48 -10.00 -9.69 1.81
CA ILE A 48 -11.28 -9.71 2.53
C ILE A 48 -11.76 -8.28 2.67
N ASP A 49 -13.03 -8.02 2.46
CA ASP A 49 -13.59 -6.68 2.64
C ASP A 49 -13.72 -6.30 4.13
N PRO A 50 -13.74 -5.00 4.48
CA PRO A 50 -13.83 -4.56 5.87
C PRO A 50 -15.13 -4.99 6.55
N GLY A 51 -16.24 -5.16 5.80
CA GLY A 51 -17.53 -5.57 6.35
C GLY A 51 -17.48 -7.01 6.87
N THR A 52 -17.02 -7.95 6.05
CA THR A 52 -16.84 -9.35 6.45
C THR A 52 -15.83 -9.48 7.60
N TRP A 53 -14.73 -8.71 7.57
CA TRP A 53 -13.77 -8.69 8.67
C TRP A 53 -14.40 -8.22 9.99
N ALA A 54 -15.29 -7.21 9.94
CA ALA A 54 -15.91 -6.62 11.12
C ALA A 54 -16.90 -7.54 11.85
N GLU A 55 -17.36 -8.64 11.23
CA GLU A 55 -18.27 -9.61 11.87
C GLU A 55 -17.65 -10.25 13.14
N ASP A 56 -16.32 -10.39 13.18
CA ASP A 56 -15.53 -10.85 14.33
C ASP A 56 -14.13 -10.24 14.25
N ALA A 57 -14.03 -8.91 14.39
CA ALA A 57 -12.79 -8.17 14.11
C ALA A 57 -11.55 -8.74 14.82
N GLU A 58 -11.65 -9.08 16.11
CA GLU A 58 -10.54 -9.66 16.89
C GLU A 58 -10.20 -11.08 16.41
N GLY A 59 -11.20 -11.97 16.30
CA GLY A 59 -10.98 -13.34 15.87
C GLY A 59 -10.48 -13.44 14.43
N ASN A 60 -10.99 -12.59 13.55
CA ASN A 60 -10.59 -12.50 12.15
C ASN A 60 -9.17 -11.95 12.00
N THR A 61 -8.81 -10.92 12.77
CA THR A 61 -7.43 -10.41 12.83
C THR A 61 -6.47 -11.50 13.32
N GLN A 62 -6.83 -12.26 14.35
CA GLN A 62 -6.00 -13.35 14.85
C GLN A 62 -5.76 -14.44 13.78
N ARG A 63 -6.79 -14.80 13.00
CA ARG A 63 -6.64 -15.75 11.89
C ARG A 63 -5.74 -15.21 10.77
N ILE A 64 -5.88 -13.93 10.44
CA ILE A 64 -5.02 -13.26 9.46
C ILE A 64 -3.56 -13.27 9.93
N VAL A 65 -3.31 -12.96 11.21
CA VAL A 65 -1.98 -12.99 11.82
C VAL A 65 -1.33 -14.36 11.70
N GLU A 66 -2.06 -15.44 11.99
CA GLU A 66 -1.56 -16.81 11.82
C GLU A 66 -1.19 -17.09 10.36
N THR A 67 -2.06 -16.74 9.42
CA THR A 67 -1.81 -16.93 7.98
C THR A 67 -0.60 -16.10 7.51
N PHE A 68 -0.47 -14.86 7.97
CA PHE A 68 0.65 -13.99 7.61
C PHE A 68 1.98 -14.48 8.20
N ARG A 69 1.97 -15.10 9.39
CA ARG A 69 3.16 -15.79 9.94
C ARG A 69 3.57 -16.98 9.08
N GLU A 70 2.63 -17.82 8.65
CA GLU A 70 2.91 -18.92 7.72
C GLU A 70 3.43 -18.38 6.36
N ALA A 71 2.88 -17.27 5.87
CA ALA A 71 3.37 -16.60 4.67
C ALA A 71 4.81 -16.05 4.86
N CYS A 72 5.14 -15.52 6.05
CA CYS A 72 6.50 -15.07 6.37
C CYS A 72 7.49 -16.23 6.37
N ASP A 73 7.12 -17.39 6.93
CA ASP A 73 7.97 -18.59 6.90
C ASP A 73 8.30 -18.99 5.46
N VAL A 74 7.30 -18.94 4.57
CA VAL A 74 7.50 -19.16 3.14
C VAL A 74 8.43 -18.13 2.49
N ALA A 75 8.25 -16.85 2.80
CA ALA A 75 9.09 -15.79 2.24
C ALA A 75 10.55 -15.98 2.67
N GLU A 76 10.79 -16.32 3.94
CA GLU A 76 12.11 -16.59 4.49
C GLU A 76 12.79 -17.80 3.85
N ASP A 77 12.06 -18.89 3.59
CA ASP A 77 12.57 -20.06 2.85
C ASP A 77 13.14 -19.68 1.46
N HIS A 78 12.57 -18.65 0.84
CA HIS A 78 12.99 -18.12 -0.46
C HIS A 78 13.93 -16.91 -0.35
N GLY A 79 14.24 -16.46 0.86
CA GLY A 79 14.99 -15.22 1.12
C GLY A 79 14.31 -13.97 0.58
N GLU A 80 12.98 -13.96 0.48
CA GLU A 80 12.17 -12.83 0.01
C GLU A 80 11.58 -12.03 1.18
N ARG A 81 11.09 -10.83 0.89
CA ARG A 81 10.31 -10.00 1.82
C ARG A 81 8.88 -9.87 1.33
N LEU A 82 7.95 -9.71 2.26
CA LEU A 82 6.53 -9.47 1.98
C LEU A 82 6.18 -8.01 2.25
N ALA A 83 5.37 -7.43 1.37
CA ALA A 83 4.89 -6.06 1.44
C ALA A 83 3.36 -6.08 1.52
N ALA A 84 2.80 -5.76 2.68
CA ALA A 84 1.36 -5.57 2.83
C ALA A 84 0.98 -4.18 2.33
N GLU A 85 0.28 -4.11 1.20
CA GLU A 85 -0.12 -2.83 0.61
C GLU A 85 -1.27 -2.19 1.37
N GLY A 86 -1.04 -0.98 1.88
CA GLY A 86 -2.08 -0.24 2.56
C GLY A 86 -3.19 0.17 1.60
N GLU A 87 -4.34 -0.51 1.68
CA GLU A 87 -5.50 -0.22 0.85
C GLU A 87 -6.79 -0.33 1.68
N ILE A 88 -7.67 0.66 1.52
CA ILE A 88 -8.88 0.80 2.33
C ILE A 88 -9.91 -0.33 2.14
N CYS A 89 -9.82 -1.14 1.08
CA CYS A 89 -10.76 -2.22 0.83
C CYS A 89 -10.38 -3.55 1.50
N TRP A 90 -9.28 -3.60 2.25
CA TRP A 90 -8.80 -4.82 2.90
C TRP A 90 -9.07 -4.79 4.41
N GLY A 91 -9.93 -5.69 4.89
CA GLY A 91 -10.16 -5.92 6.32
C GLY A 91 -8.85 -6.19 7.06
N SER A 92 -8.73 -5.70 8.30
CA SER A 92 -7.47 -5.64 9.08
C SER A 92 -6.35 -4.76 8.49
N MET A 93 -6.56 -4.18 7.29
CA MET A 93 -5.59 -3.32 6.59
C MET A 93 -6.19 -1.98 6.13
N HIS A 94 -7.44 -1.69 6.46
CA HIS A 94 -8.23 -0.60 5.86
C HIS A 94 -8.00 0.77 6.54
N SER A 95 -7.11 0.84 7.52
CA SER A 95 -6.71 2.06 8.20
C SER A 95 -5.27 1.95 8.69
N TRP A 96 -4.65 3.09 9.02
CA TRP A 96 -3.29 3.12 9.55
C TRP A 96 -3.18 2.47 10.93
N THR A 97 -4.22 2.56 11.77
CA THR A 97 -4.24 1.92 13.09
C THR A 97 -4.36 0.41 12.96
N GLU A 98 -5.24 -0.11 12.09
CA GLU A 98 -5.37 -1.55 11.87
C GLU A 98 -4.12 -2.14 11.20
N MET A 99 -3.50 -1.41 10.27
CA MET A 99 -2.21 -1.82 9.70
C MET A 99 -1.12 -1.99 10.77
N ILE A 100 -1.00 -1.02 11.69
CA ILE A 100 -0.01 -1.11 12.78
C ILE A 100 -0.31 -2.30 13.68
N LYS A 101 -1.57 -2.46 14.12
CA LYS A 101 -1.98 -3.60 14.96
C LYS A 101 -1.65 -4.94 14.28
N LEU A 102 -1.93 -5.07 12.99
CA LEU A 102 -1.64 -6.28 12.23
C LEU A 102 -0.14 -6.55 12.14
N LEU A 103 0.67 -5.54 11.77
CA LEU A 103 2.12 -5.68 11.63
C LEU A 103 2.79 -6.02 12.97
N GLU A 104 2.36 -5.39 14.06
CA GLU A 104 2.82 -5.69 15.42
C GLU A 104 2.42 -7.10 15.85
N ALA A 105 1.18 -7.53 15.58
CA ALA A 105 0.71 -8.85 15.95
C ALA A 105 1.39 -9.97 15.15
N VAL A 106 1.73 -9.75 13.87
CA VAL A 106 2.50 -10.73 13.09
C VAL A 106 3.92 -10.89 13.66
N ASP A 107 4.53 -9.80 14.13
CA ASP A 107 5.85 -9.77 14.78
C ASP A 107 6.99 -10.36 13.92
N ARG A 108 7.03 -9.95 12.64
CA ARG A 108 8.08 -10.35 11.68
C ARG A 108 8.65 -9.15 10.90
N PRO A 109 9.11 -8.06 11.55
CA PRO A 109 9.46 -6.80 10.88
C PRO A 109 10.63 -6.90 9.86
N LYS A 110 11.45 -7.96 9.95
CA LYS A 110 12.51 -8.21 8.95
C LYS A 110 11.95 -8.74 7.63
N THR A 111 10.85 -9.48 7.70
CA THR A 111 10.27 -10.25 6.60
C THR A 111 9.04 -9.58 6.04
N LEU A 112 8.11 -9.15 6.90
CA LEU A 112 6.90 -8.42 6.53
C LEU A 112 7.05 -6.93 6.83
N GLY A 113 6.72 -6.10 5.84
CA GLY A 113 6.61 -4.66 6.00
C GLY A 113 5.38 -4.09 5.32
N PHE A 114 5.25 -2.78 5.42
CA PHE A 114 4.21 -1.97 4.80
C PHE A 114 4.64 -1.52 3.40
N MET A 115 3.70 -1.53 2.47
CA MET A 115 3.83 -0.91 1.18
C MET A 115 2.89 0.28 1.12
N ALA A 116 3.48 1.47 1.01
CA ALA A 116 2.75 2.72 1.00
C ALA A 116 2.36 3.06 -0.43
N ASP A 117 1.06 3.16 -0.71
CA ASP A 117 0.54 3.73 -1.94
C ASP A 117 -0.07 5.11 -1.65
N MET A 118 0.36 6.14 -2.39
CA MET A 118 -0.07 7.51 -2.13
C MET A 118 -1.59 7.73 -2.32
N SER A 119 -2.22 7.05 -3.28
CA SER A 119 -3.66 7.14 -3.54
C SER A 119 -4.45 6.47 -2.42
N HIS A 120 -4.03 5.28 -2.02
CA HIS A 120 -4.72 4.54 -0.97
C HIS A 120 -4.52 5.15 0.41
N THR A 121 -3.30 5.57 0.74
CA THR A 121 -2.98 6.17 2.04
C THR A 121 -3.57 7.58 2.22
N LEU A 122 -3.84 8.31 1.13
CA LEU A 122 -4.68 9.52 1.21
C LEU A 122 -6.04 9.23 1.87
N LEU A 123 -6.63 8.08 1.57
CA LEU A 123 -7.96 7.73 2.08
C LEU A 123 -7.93 7.25 3.54
N TYR A 124 -6.76 6.87 4.07
CA TYR A 124 -6.59 6.70 5.52
C TYR A 124 -6.73 8.03 6.25
N LEU A 125 -6.25 9.15 5.67
CA LEU A 125 -6.43 10.47 6.27
C LEU A 125 -7.92 10.83 6.42
N LEU A 126 -8.73 10.38 5.47
CA LEU A 126 -10.18 10.58 5.45
C LEU A 126 -10.95 9.52 6.25
N GLY A 127 -10.31 8.47 6.77
CA GLY A 127 -11.00 7.44 7.56
C GLY A 127 -12.16 6.76 6.82
N TYR A 128 -12.06 6.57 5.50
CA TYR A 128 -13.20 6.22 4.64
C TYR A 128 -13.96 4.94 5.06
N ASN A 129 -13.21 3.92 5.51
CA ASN A 129 -13.75 2.66 6.04
C ASN A 129 -13.45 2.47 7.54
N ALA A 130 -12.87 3.48 8.20
CA ALA A 130 -12.53 3.50 9.62
C ALA A 130 -12.63 4.94 10.17
N PRO A 131 -13.85 5.48 10.36
CA PRO A 131 -14.04 6.86 10.81
C PRO A 131 -13.36 7.15 12.15
N GLU A 132 -13.26 6.16 13.03
CA GLU A 132 -12.55 6.21 14.30
C GLU A 132 -11.03 6.42 14.16
N ALA A 133 -10.46 6.07 12.99
CA ALA A 133 -9.06 6.26 12.67
C ALA A 133 -8.81 7.53 11.81
N ARG A 134 -9.85 8.33 11.52
CA ARG A 134 -9.75 9.52 10.69
C ARG A 134 -8.73 10.53 11.27
N ILE A 135 -7.97 11.16 10.39
CA ILE A 135 -6.95 12.16 10.76
C ILE A 135 -7.41 13.58 10.43
N LEU A 136 -8.03 13.79 9.26
CA LEU A 136 -8.50 15.12 8.84
C LEU A 136 -9.91 15.41 9.40
N PRO A 137 -10.30 16.67 9.60
CA PRO A 137 -11.68 17.03 9.95
C PRO A 137 -12.72 16.42 8.99
N GLU A 138 -13.95 16.13 9.45
CA GLU A 138 -15.00 15.57 8.59
C GLU A 138 -15.34 16.49 7.41
N ASP A 139 -15.38 17.80 7.68
CA ASP A 139 -15.63 18.91 6.76
C ASP A 139 -14.34 19.57 6.24
N PHE A 140 -13.25 18.78 6.14
CA PHE A 140 -11.94 19.26 5.73
C PHE A 140 -11.96 20.06 4.42
N ASP A 141 -11.38 21.26 4.47
CA ASP A 141 -11.16 22.13 3.33
C ASP A 141 -9.84 21.78 2.64
N TRP A 142 -9.89 21.41 1.36
CA TRP A 142 -8.71 21.04 0.57
C TRP A 142 -7.74 22.21 0.32
N ASP A 143 -8.18 23.45 0.54
CA ASP A 143 -7.29 24.61 0.50
C ASP A 143 -6.46 24.79 1.79
N ASP A 144 -6.83 24.11 2.89
CA ASP A 144 -6.06 24.08 4.14
C ASP A 144 -4.88 23.10 4.06
N LYS A 145 -3.85 23.55 3.36
CA LYS A 145 -2.60 22.78 3.18
C LYS A 145 -1.87 22.49 4.48
N GLU A 146 -1.98 23.36 5.50
CA GLU A 146 -1.28 23.17 6.77
C GLU A 146 -1.87 21.99 7.54
N THR A 147 -3.19 21.92 7.64
CA THR A 147 -3.88 20.76 8.23
C THR A 147 -3.63 19.49 7.41
N PHE A 148 -3.59 19.59 6.08
CA PHE A 148 -3.28 18.44 5.22
C PHE A 148 -1.89 17.87 5.47
N ASP A 149 -0.87 18.73 5.45
CA ASP A 149 0.53 18.37 5.67
C ASP A 149 0.74 17.81 7.08
N ALA A 150 0.09 18.39 8.09
CA ALA A 150 0.12 17.89 9.46
C ALA A 150 -0.50 16.48 9.55
N GLY A 151 -1.60 16.24 8.84
CA GLY A 151 -2.22 14.93 8.73
C GLY A 151 -1.31 13.89 8.06
N TYR A 152 -0.71 14.25 6.93
CA TYR A 152 0.28 13.41 6.23
C TYR A 152 1.48 13.11 7.12
N LYS A 153 2.02 14.09 7.84
CA LYS A 153 3.13 13.90 8.78
C LYS A 153 2.78 12.92 9.89
N LYS A 154 1.57 12.99 10.45
CA LYS A 154 1.09 12.04 11.48
C LYS A 154 0.99 10.62 10.90
N LEU A 155 0.37 10.48 9.74
CA LEU A 155 0.17 9.19 9.08
C LEU A 155 1.51 8.52 8.75
N THR A 156 2.36 9.24 8.02
CA THR A 156 3.68 8.76 7.59
C THR A 156 4.60 8.53 8.79
N GLY A 157 4.61 9.40 9.80
CA GLY A 157 5.38 9.16 11.03
C GLY A 157 5.06 7.82 11.69
N SER A 158 3.80 7.40 11.64
CA SER A 158 3.32 6.15 12.25
C SER A 158 3.68 4.91 11.41
N LEU A 159 3.56 4.99 10.08
CA LEU A 159 3.74 3.83 9.17
C LEU A 159 5.14 3.73 8.54
N ARG A 160 5.88 4.84 8.44
CA ARG A 160 7.23 4.90 7.85
C ARG A 160 8.24 3.93 8.50
N PRO A 161 8.21 3.65 9.82
CA PRO A 161 9.07 2.62 10.41
C PRO A 161 8.91 1.24 9.75
N TRP A 162 7.69 0.91 9.34
CA TRP A 162 7.30 -0.34 8.69
C TRP A 162 7.41 -0.32 7.17
N THR A 163 7.54 0.86 6.56
CA THR A 163 7.46 1.03 5.10
C THR A 163 8.73 0.50 4.43
N ILE A 164 8.56 -0.44 3.51
CA ILE A 164 9.64 -1.12 2.79
C ILE A 164 9.52 -1.01 1.27
N ASP A 165 8.35 -0.59 0.80
CA ASP A 165 8.02 -0.39 -0.61
C ASP A 165 7.09 0.81 -0.74
N PHE A 166 7.13 1.50 -1.89
CA PHE A 166 6.42 2.76 -2.08
C PHE A 166 5.98 2.98 -3.52
N HIS A 167 4.69 3.25 -3.65
CA HIS A 167 3.99 3.55 -4.88
C HIS A 167 3.61 5.03 -4.91
N VAL A 168 4.18 5.74 -5.89
CA VAL A 168 3.77 7.09 -6.25
C VAL A 168 2.46 6.98 -7.03
N ALA A 169 1.46 7.75 -6.62
CA ALA A 169 0.13 7.71 -7.21
C ALA A 169 -0.57 9.06 -7.01
N GLN A 170 -1.74 9.21 -7.63
CA GLN A 170 -2.61 10.38 -7.51
C GLN A 170 -4.05 9.93 -7.22
N ASN A 171 -4.78 10.75 -6.47
CA ASN A 171 -6.17 10.49 -6.11
C ASN A 171 -6.93 11.83 -5.97
N ASP A 172 -8.21 11.84 -6.35
CA ASP A 172 -9.09 13.01 -6.33
C ASP A 172 -9.85 13.20 -4.99
N GLY A 173 -9.48 12.43 -3.96
CA GLY A 173 -10.13 12.35 -2.65
C GLY A 173 -11.30 11.37 -2.61
N THR A 174 -11.54 10.59 -3.68
CA THR A 174 -12.69 9.70 -3.80
C THR A 174 -12.32 8.22 -3.89
N VAL A 175 -13.34 7.38 -3.71
CA VAL A 175 -13.26 5.93 -3.89
C VAL A 175 -13.87 5.53 -5.23
N HIS A 176 -13.39 4.44 -5.80
CA HIS A 176 -14.01 3.77 -6.94
C HIS A 176 -14.39 2.34 -6.53
N GLY A 177 -15.63 1.93 -6.82
CA GLY A 177 -16.07 0.56 -6.60
C GLY A 177 -16.01 -0.24 -7.90
N SER A 178 -15.32 -1.40 -7.92
CA SER A 178 -15.39 -2.34 -9.04
C SER A 178 -15.19 -3.80 -8.59
N GLY A 179 -16.11 -4.69 -8.99
CA GLY A 179 -16.03 -6.11 -8.63
C GLY A 179 -16.11 -6.36 -7.11
N SER A 180 -15.22 -7.17 -6.55
CA SER A 180 -15.12 -7.43 -5.09
C SER A 180 -14.49 -6.27 -4.31
N HIS A 181 -14.07 -5.20 -4.99
CA HIS A 181 -13.61 -3.97 -4.35
C HIS A 181 -14.79 -3.00 -4.27
N ASP A 182 -15.67 -3.16 -3.27
CA ASP A 182 -16.84 -2.30 -3.12
C ASP A 182 -16.46 -0.81 -2.90
N LYS A 183 -15.26 -0.54 -2.36
CA LYS A 183 -14.67 0.80 -2.18
C LYS A 183 -13.12 0.73 -2.17
N THR A 184 -12.48 0.72 -3.34
CA THR A 184 -11.00 0.91 -3.45
C THR A 184 -10.68 2.38 -3.69
N GLY A 185 -9.44 2.79 -3.41
CA GLY A 185 -9.02 4.17 -3.64
C GLY A 185 -8.85 4.50 -5.11
N ARG A 186 -9.58 5.50 -5.62
CA ARG A 186 -9.59 5.88 -7.03
C ARG A 186 -8.27 6.52 -7.45
N HIS A 187 -7.36 5.70 -7.95
CA HIS A 187 -6.23 6.16 -8.74
C HIS A 187 -6.72 7.02 -9.91
N CYS A 188 -6.17 8.23 -10.04
CA CYS A 188 -6.39 9.10 -11.18
C CYS A 188 -5.06 9.49 -11.85
N GLN A 189 -5.15 10.16 -13.00
CA GLN A 189 -3.97 10.52 -13.79
C GLN A 189 -3.07 11.49 -13.01
N ALA A 190 -1.76 11.46 -13.25
CA ALA A 190 -0.80 12.35 -12.59
C ALA A 190 -1.16 13.83 -12.72
N THR A 191 -1.78 14.20 -13.84
CA THR A 191 -2.22 15.54 -14.22
C THR A 191 -3.73 15.76 -14.05
N ASP A 192 -4.43 14.89 -13.31
CA ASP A 192 -5.87 15.05 -13.06
C ASP A 192 -6.13 16.41 -12.37
N PRO A 193 -7.00 17.27 -12.91
CA PRO A 193 -7.25 18.60 -12.35
C PRO A 193 -7.89 18.57 -10.96
N ASN A 194 -8.46 17.43 -10.54
CA ASN A 194 -9.02 17.24 -9.21
C ASN A 194 -8.08 16.49 -8.26
N GLY A 195 -6.88 16.11 -8.72
CA GLY A 195 -5.87 15.44 -7.91
C GLY A 195 -5.55 16.24 -6.65
N LYS A 196 -5.50 15.56 -5.51
CA LYS A 196 -5.31 16.18 -4.19
C LYS A 196 -3.86 16.22 -3.75
N LEU A 197 -3.01 15.41 -4.37
CA LEU A 197 -1.61 15.32 -4.01
C LEU A 197 -0.78 16.24 -4.90
N ASP A 198 -0.08 17.17 -4.28
CA ASP A 198 1.20 17.64 -4.82
C ASP A 198 2.18 16.45 -4.77
N ILE A 199 2.33 15.73 -5.88
CA ILE A 199 2.97 14.41 -5.90
C ILE A 199 4.42 14.46 -5.36
N PRO A 200 5.32 15.35 -5.85
CA PRO A 200 6.65 15.48 -5.28
C PRO A 200 6.62 15.84 -3.79
N HIS A 201 5.87 16.87 -3.39
CA HIS A 201 5.83 17.30 -1.99
C HIS A 201 5.36 16.19 -1.05
N HIS A 202 4.25 15.51 -1.37
CA HIS A 202 3.67 14.49 -0.51
C HIS A 202 4.47 13.19 -0.49
N ALA A 203 5.17 12.84 -1.58
CA ALA A 203 6.11 11.72 -1.58
C ALA A 203 7.25 11.94 -0.55
N GLY A 204 7.61 13.19 -0.28
CA GLY A 204 8.61 13.56 0.71
C GLY A 204 8.33 13.05 2.12
N PHE A 205 7.06 12.99 2.55
CA PHE A 205 6.71 12.48 3.88
C PHE A 205 7.03 10.99 4.06
N TRP A 206 7.00 10.21 2.98
CA TRP A 206 7.38 8.79 2.98
C TRP A 206 8.89 8.59 2.82
N LEU A 207 9.52 9.38 1.95
CA LEU A 207 10.92 9.22 1.58
C LEU A 207 11.89 9.85 2.59
N ARG A 208 11.44 10.85 3.36
CA ARG A 208 12.25 11.54 4.38
C ARG A 208 11.78 11.18 5.79
N ASP A 209 12.68 11.29 6.76
CA ASP A 209 12.39 11.16 8.18
C ASP A 209 11.82 12.46 8.77
N GLU A 210 11.60 12.50 10.10
CA GLU A 210 11.10 13.67 10.81
C GLU A 210 12.07 14.87 10.83
N ASN A 211 13.35 14.63 10.57
CA ASN A 211 14.40 15.65 10.46
C ASN A 211 14.57 16.13 9.01
N GLY A 212 13.84 15.55 8.06
CA GLY A 212 13.93 15.85 6.64
C GLY A 212 15.04 15.08 5.92
N GLU A 213 15.70 14.12 6.56
CA GLU A 213 16.75 13.31 5.97
C GLU A 213 16.16 12.14 5.18
N LEU A 214 16.79 11.76 4.05
CA LEU A 214 16.31 10.63 3.27
C LEU A 214 16.48 9.32 4.02
N THR A 215 15.40 8.55 4.15
CA THR A 215 15.44 7.26 4.87
C THR A 215 16.25 6.20 4.11
N ARG A 216 16.28 6.28 2.77
CA ARG A 216 16.92 5.30 1.85
C ARG A 216 16.47 3.85 2.08
N LYS A 217 15.30 3.64 2.72
CA LYS A 217 14.73 2.31 2.96
C LYS A 217 14.06 1.73 1.71
N ILE A 218 13.53 2.60 0.86
CA ILE A 218 12.83 2.24 -0.37
C ILE A 218 13.84 2.18 -1.51
N ARG A 219 13.97 0.97 -2.09
CA ARG A 219 14.94 0.65 -3.13
C ARG A 219 14.46 0.92 -4.54
N HIS A 220 13.15 0.98 -4.77
CA HIS A 220 12.55 1.25 -6.07
C HIS A 220 11.31 2.13 -5.89
N LEU A 221 11.14 3.14 -6.77
CA LEU A 221 9.92 3.93 -6.84
C LEU A 221 9.06 3.40 -7.99
N CYS A 222 7.87 2.90 -7.67
CA CYS A 222 6.88 2.53 -8.69
C CYS A 222 5.86 3.65 -8.87
N TRP A 223 5.29 3.76 -10.06
CA TRP A 223 4.01 4.44 -10.24
C TRP A 223 2.89 3.41 -10.16
N ASP A 224 1.84 3.71 -9.40
CA ASP A 224 0.60 2.95 -9.45
C ASP A 224 -0.46 3.69 -10.27
N GLY A 225 -0.79 3.10 -11.42
CA GLY A 225 -1.83 3.59 -12.33
C GLY A 225 -2.98 2.61 -12.44
N CYS A 226 -3.19 1.77 -11.40
CA CYS A 226 -4.30 0.84 -11.36
C CYS A 226 -5.61 1.57 -11.67
N MET A 227 -6.56 0.90 -12.30
CA MET A 227 -7.87 1.46 -12.67
C MET A 227 -7.89 2.56 -13.75
N PHE A 228 -6.80 2.83 -14.45
CA PHE A 228 -6.88 3.65 -15.67
C PHE A 228 -7.71 2.92 -16.73
N PRO A 229 -8.73 3.58 -17.34
CA PRO A 229 -9.43 3.00 -18.48
C PRO A 229 -8.47 2.66 -19.62
N ASN A 230 -8.76 1.62 -20.39
CA ASN A 230 -7.92 1.21 -21.53
C ASN A 230 -7.62 2.37 -22.50
N GLU A 231 -8.58 3.27 -22.73
CA GLU A 231 -8.39 4.45 -23.58
C GLU A 231 -7.34 5.43 -23.03
N VAL A 232 -7.20 5.53 -21.70
CA VAL A 232 -6.15 6.35 -21.06
C VAL A 232 -4.79 5.66 -21.23
N MET A 233 -4.72 4.34 -21.05
CA MET A 233 -3.48 3.58 -21.17
C MET A 233 -2.90 3.55 -22.60
N THR A 234 -3.72 3.74 -23.65
CA THR A 234 -3.23 3.78 -25.04
C THR A 234 -2.70 5.15 -25.46
N LYS A 235 -2.86 6.19 -24.64
CA LYS A 235 -2.37 7.54 -24.93
C LYS A 235 -0.90 7.65 -24.49
N PRO A 236 0.06 7.91 -25.39
CA PRO A 236 1.47 8.11 -25.01
C PRO A 236 1.68 9.21 -23.97
N GLN A 237 0.85 10.26 -24.01
CA GLN A 237 0.94 11.38 -23.07
C GLN A 237 0.73 10.94 -21.61
N THR A 238 -0.15 9.97 -21.35
CA THR A 238 -0.36 9.41 -20.01
C THR A 238 0.97 8.95 -19.40
N TRP A 239 1.78 8.24 -20.18
CA TRP A 239 3.06 7.70 -19.72
C TRP A 239 4.14 8.78 -19.62
N ASN A 240 4.11 9.81 -20.48
CA ASN A 240 4.98 10.98 -20.35
C ASN A 240 4.70 11.77 -19.07
N ASP A 241 3.42 11.93 -18.72
CA ASP A 241 2.98 12.63 -17.52
C ASP A 241 3.40 11.85 -16.26
N VAL A 242 3.18 10.53 -16.25
CA VAL A 242 3.66 9.64 -15.19
C VAL A 242 5.17 9.71 -15.04
N LEU A 243 5.92 9.59 -16.13
CA LEU A 243 7.38 9.68 -16.10
C LEU A 243 7.85 11.04 -15.56
N SER A 244 7.19 12.13 -15.97
CA SER A 244 7.50 13.48 -15.49
C SER A 244 7.27 13.62 -13.98
N ALA A 245 6.17 13.08 -13.46
CA ALA A 245 5.88 13.07 -12.02
C ALA A 245 6.92 12.25 -11.24
N MET A 246 7.29 11.07 -11.74
CA MET A 246 8.32 10.21 -11.12
C MET A 246 9.70 10.88 -11.11
N ILE A 247 10.07 11.55 -12.20
CA ILE A 247 11.30 12.35 -12.28
C ILE A 247 11.26 13.49 -11.27
N ALA A 248 10.14 14.19 -11.13
CA ALA A 248 10.00 15.28 -10.16
C ALA A 248 10.15 14.79 -8.71
N VAL A 249 9.57 13.64 -8.35
CA VAL A 249 9.79 12.98 -7.04
C VAL A 249 11.27 12.66 -6.85
N ARG A 250 11.90 12.04 -7.85
CA ARG A 250 13.32 11.68 -7.80
C ARG A 250 14.20 12.90 -7.55
N ASP A 251 13.98 13.97 -8.32
CA ASP A 251 14.80 15.18 -8.28
C ASP A 251 14.60 15.95 -6.96
N ALA A 252 13.35 16.04 -6.45
CA ALA A 252 13.04 16.68 -5.17
C ALA A 252 13.60 15.92 -3.95
N HIS A 253 13.69 14.59 -4.05
CA HIS A 253 14.14 13.72 -2.97
C HIS A 253 15.53 13.14 -3.20
N GLY A 254 16.28 13.62 -4.19
CA GLY A 254 17.64 13.15 -4.48
C GLY A 254 17.74 11.62 -4.54
N TRP A 255 16.66 10.96 -4.97
CA TRP A 255 16.56 9.51 -4.94
C TRP A 255 17.40 8.93 -6.10
N GLN A 256 18.34 8.07 -5.77
CA GLN A 256 19.21 7.38 -6.73
C GLN A 256 19.42 5.96 -6.19
N GLU A 257 19.23 4.95 -7.03
CA GLU A 257 19.59 3.55 -6.72
C GLU A 257 20.92 3.15 -7.38
#